data_AF-A0A328FCW0-F1
#
_entry.id   AF-A0A328FCW0-F1
#
_cell.length_a   1.000
_cell.length_b   1.000
_cell.length_c   1.000
_cell.angle_alpha   90.00
_cell.angle_beta   90.00
_cell.angle_gamma   90.00
#
_symmetry.space_group_name_H-M   'P 1'
#
loop_
_entity.id
_entity.type
_entity.pdbx_description
1 polymer ?
#
loop_
_entity_poly.entity_id
_entity_poly.type
_entity_poly.pdbx_seq_one_letter_code
_entity_poly.pdbx_strand_id
1 'polypeptide(L)'
;MTIQNAINFIRQAQHDNDFRSKLVKADTSQIRQEILDQNDLIFTPEEFEEAYSLTLFKCQHQENADALMAFRMWWIMLYRSPDSGVTSP
;
A
#
# COMPACT_ATOMS: atom_id res chain seq x y z
N MET A 1 -4.55 -11.70 -9.85
CA MET A 1 -3.61 -10.92 -9.01
C MET A 1 -2.29 -10.91 -9.74
N THR A 2 -1.69 -9.74 -9.88
CA THR A 2 -0.43 -9.58 -10.64
C THR A 2 0.46 -8.56 -9.94
N ILE A 3 1.76 -8.74 -10.05
CA ILE A 3 2.78 -7.75 -9.64
C ILE A 3 2.48 -6.36 -10.23
N GLN A 4 1.87 -6.31 -11.43
CA GLN A 4 1.48 -5.06 -12.07
C GLN A 4 0.42 -4.28 -11.27
N ASN A 5 -0.51 -4.97 -10.59
CA ASN A 5 -1.50 -4.32 -9.72
C ASN A 5 -0.81 -3.67 -8.51
N ALA A 6 0.17 -4.35 -7.91
CA ALA A 6 0.96 -3.79 -6.82
C ALA A 6 1.80 -2.57 -7.28
N ILE A 7 2.36 -2.61 -8.49
CA ILE A 7 3.06 -1.45 -9.07
C ILE A 7 2.08 -0.28 -9.27
N ASN A 8 0.88 -0.56 -9.78
CA ASN A 8 -0.16 0.46 -9.97
C ASN A 8 -0.60 1.05 -8.63
N PHE A 9 -0.75 0.22 -7.59
CA PHE A 9 -1.04 0.66 -6.23
C PHE A 9 0.03 1.61 -5.68
N ILE A 10 1.31 1.24 -5.78
CA ILE A 10 2.43 2.09 -5.32
C ILE A 10 2.37 3.46 -6.00
N ARG A 11 2.18 3.49 -7.32
CA ARG A 11 2.09 4.73 -8.10
C ARG A 11 0.87 5.55 -7.73
N GLN A 12 -0.31 4.94 -7.69
CA GLN A 12 -1.55 5.63 -7.39
C GLN A 12 -1.50 6.22 -5.99
N ALA A 13 -1.11 5.42 -4.98
CA ALA A 13 -1.04 5.90 -3.62
C ALA A 13 0.02 6.98 -3.41
N GLN A 14 1.13 6.98 -4.15
CA GLN A 14 2.11 8.08 -4.08
C GLN A 14 1.58 9.43 -4.59
N HIS A 15 0.65 9.42 -5.56
CA HIS A 15 0.12 10.64 -6.17
C HIS A 15 -1.29 11.03 -5.68
N ASP A 16 -2.03 10.08 -5.13
CA ASP A 16 -3.41 10.24 -4.68
C ASP A 16 -3.51 10.26 -3.15
N ASN A 17 -3.49 11.48 -2.60
CA ASN A 17 -3.63 11.70 -1.16
C ASN A 17 -5.03 11.35 -0.63
N ASP A 18 -6.06 11.44 -1.45
CA ASP A 18 -7.43 11.08 -1.05
C ASP A 18 -7.55 9.56 -0.92
N PHE A 19 -6.95 8.81 -1.86
CA PHE A 19 -6.85 7.35 -1.78
C PHE A 19 -6.09 6.91 -0.52
N ARG A 20 -4.93 7.52 -0.23
CA ARG A 20 -4.21 7.24 1.03
C ARG A 20 -5.05 7.56 2.26
N SER A 21 -5.76 8.68 2.24
CA SER A 21 -6.63 9.07 3.35
C SER A 21 -7.76 8.07 3.58
N LYS A 22 -8.35 7.51 2.52
CA LYS A 22 -9.37 6.44 2.62
C LYS A 22 -8.79 5.18 3.26
N LEU A 23 -7.58 4.77 2.85
CA LEU A 23 -6.90 3.60 3.43
C LEU A 23 -6.56 3.79 4.91
N VAL A 24 -6.13 4.99 5.32
CA VAL A 24 -5.85 5.30 6.73
C VAL A 24 -7.12 5.37 7.57
N LYS A 25 -8.23 5.87 7.01
CA LYS A 25 -9.53 5.94 7.67
C LYS A 25 -10.25 4.59 7.75
N ALA A 26 -9.76 3.57 7.04
CA ALA A 26 -10.34 2.24 7.09
C ALA A 26 -10.02 1.56 8.42
N ASP A 27 -11.04 1.35 9.24
CA ASP A 27 -10.92 0.80 10.60
C ASP A 27 -10.43 -0.66 10.63
N THR A 28 -10.72 -1.43 9.58
CA THR A 28 -10.37 -2.85 9.50
C THR A 28 -9.57 -3.19 8.25
N SER A 29 -8.78 -4.25 8.36
CA SER A 29 -8.07 -4.90 7.27
C SER A 29 -9.01 -5.28 6.12
N GLN A 30 -10.25 -5.65 6.45
CA GLN A 30 -11.30 -5.99 5.49
C GLN A 30 -11.77 -4.78 4.68
N ILE A 31 -12.02 -3.64 5.32
CA ILE A 31 -12.37 -2.38 4.62
C ILE A 31 -11.20 -1.92 3.73
N ARG A 32 -9.96 -2.08 4.20
CA ARG A 32 -8.77 -1.80 3.37
C ARG A 32 -8.75 -2.68 2.12
N GLN A 33 -9.07 -3.97 2.25
CA GLN A 33 -9.19 -4.85 1.09
C GLN A 33 -10.34 -4.46 0.16
N GLU A 34 -11.50 -4.07 0.67
CA GLU A 34 -12.62 -3.59 -0.16
C GLU A 34 -12.24 -2.34 -0.96
N ILE A 35 -11.51 -1.40 -0.36
CA ILE A 35 -11.00 -0.21 -1.06
C ILE A 35 -10.03 -0.62 -2.18
N LEU A 36 -9.15 -1.59 -1.93
CA LEU A 36 -8.24 -2.11 -2.95
C LEU A 36 -9.01 -2.79 -4.09
N ASP A 37 -10.00 -3.61 -3.76
CA ASP A 37 -10.85 -4.34 -4.71
C ASP A 37 -11.65 -3.38 -5.60
N GLN A 38 -12.24 -2.32 -5.01
CA GLN A 38 -12.95 -1.26 -5.74
C GLN A 38 -12.07 -0.48 -6.73
N ASN A 39 -10.75 -0.51 -6.56
CA ASN A 39 -9.79 0.15 -7.45
C ASN A 39 -9.10 -0.85 -8.40
N ASP A 40 -9.53 -2.12 -8.45
CA ASP A 40 -8.86 -3.21 -9.17
C ASP A 40 -7.40 -3.44 -8.74
N LEU A 41 -7.05 -3.04 -7.51
CA LEU A 41 -5.71 -3.11 -6.92
C LEU A 41 -5.55 -4.34 -6.01
N ILE A 42 -5.95 -5.50 -6.51
CA ILE A 42 -5.82 -6.76 -5.78
C ILE A 42 -4.40 -7.32 -5.99
N PHE A 43 -3.65 -7.44 -4.91
CA PHE A 43 -2.31 -8.04 -4.87
C PHE A 43 -2.04 -8.72 -3.52
N THR A 44 -1.11 -9.68 -3.50
CA THR A 44 -0.63 -10.31 -2.26
C THR A 44 0.51 -9.51 -1.62
N PRO A 45 0.81 -9.71 -0.32
CA PRO A 45 1.97 -9.10 0.32
C PRO A 45 3.29 -9.41 -0.39
N GLU A 46 3.46 -10.61 -0.94
CA GLU A 46 4.64 -10.98 -1.73
C GLU A 46 4.73 -10.17 -3.02
N GLU A 47 3.63 -10.05 -3.76
CA GLU A 47 3.55 -9.24 -4.98
C GLU A 47 3.86 -7.76 -4.71
N PHE A 48 3.45 -7.26 -3.54
CA PHE A 48 3.81 -5.91 -3.10
C PHE A 48 5.32 -5.73 -2.89
N GLU A 49 5.97 -6.67 -2.18
CA GLU A 49 7.41 -6.60 -1.94
C GLU A 49 8.22 -6.74 -3.24
N GLU A 50 7.76 -7.59 -4.17
CA GLU A 50 8.35 -7.70 -5.51
C GLU A 50 8.16 -6.41 -6.31
N ALA A 51 6.96 -5.84 -6.34
CA ALA A 51 6.67 -4.57 -7.00
C ALA A 51 7.50 -3.42 -6.42
N TYR A 52 7.64 -3.37 -5.10
CA TYR A 52 8.50 -2.42 -4.41
C TYR A 52 9.97 -2.58 -4.85
N SER A 53 10.49 -3.80 -4.82
CA SER A 53 11.87 -4.11 -5.19
C SER A 53 12.16 -3.75 -6.65
N LEU A 54 11.23 -4.06 -7.56
CA LEU A 54 11.32 -3.67 -8.97
C LEU A 54 11.27 -2.16 -9.18
N THR A 55 10.42 -1.46 -8.43
CA THR A 55 10.28 0.01 -8.52
C THR A 55 11.52 0.69 -7.97
N LEU A 56 12.06 0.20 -6.86
CA LEU A 56 13.29 0.68 -6.25
C LEU A 56 14.50 0.44 -7.17
N PHE A 57 14.60 -0.74 -7.76
CA PHE A 57 15.66 -1.07 -8.72
C PHE A 57 15.63 -0.16 -9.95
N LYS A 58 14.44 0.24 -10.41
CA LYS A 58 14.27 1.17 -11.54
C LYS A 58 14.47 2.65 -11.15
N CYS A 59 14.55 2.98 -9.87
CA CYS A 59 14.77 4.36 -9.41
C CYS A 59 16.21 4.80 -9.68
N GLN A 60 16.40 5.65 -10.68
CA GLN A 60 17.71 6.24 -10.99
C GLN A 60 18.06 7.45 -10.10
N HIS A 61 17.08 8.02 -9.39
CA HIS A 61 17.26 9.19 -8.54
C HIS A 61 17.04 8.84 -7.06
N GLN A 62 18.00 9.22 -6.21
CA GLN A 62 18.01 8.94 -4.78
C GLN A 62 16.76 9.46 -4.05
N GLU A 63 16.28 10.66 -4.40
CA GLU A 63 15.09 11.28 -3.79
C GLU A 63 13.81 10.45 -4.02
N ASN A 64 13.71 9.77 -5.16
CA ASN A 64 12.58 8.90 -5.46
C ASN A 64 12.66 7.58 -4.67
N ALA A 65 13.87 7.13 -4.33
CA ALA A 65 14.07 5.96 -3.49
C ALA A 65 13.63 6.23 -2.04
N ASP A 66 13.99 7.39 -1.48
CA ASP A 66 13.62 7.75 -0.10
C ASP A 66 12.10 7.89 0.06
N ALA A 67 11.43 8.54 -0.89
CA ALA A 67 9.97 8.62 -0.93
C ALA A 67 9.31 7.23 -1.01
N LEU A 68 9.88 6.32 -1.80
CA LEU A 68 9.40 4.95 -1.93
C LEU A 68 9.62 4.13 -0.64
N MET A 69 10.76 4.31 0.05
CA MET A 69 11.03 3.68 1.34
C MET A 69 10.06 4.15 2.42
N ALA A 70 9.81 5.45 2.51
CA ALA A 70 8.85 6.03 3.44
C ALA A 70 7.42 5.51 3.16
N PHE A 71 7.05 5.41 1.88
CA PHE A 71 5.78 4.83 1.46
C PHE A 71 5.64 3.36 1.90
N ARG A 72 6.68 2.54 1.71
CA ARG A 72 6.69 1.14 2.15
C ARG A 72 6.49 1.02 3.65
N MET A 73 7.19 1.83 4.45
CA MET A 73 7.01 1.81 5.91
C MET A 73 5.58 2.17 6.32
N TRP A 74 5.01 3.21 5.71
CA TRP A 74 3.62 3.61 5.95
C TRP A 74 2.64 2.48 5.65
N TRP A 75 2.78 1.81 4.50
CA TRP A 75 1.90 0.71 4.12
C TRP A 75 2.02 -0.49 5.07
N ILE A 76 3.25 -0.88 5.42
CA ILE A 76 3.48 -2.00 6.35
C ILE A 76 2.90 -1.68 7.74
N MET A 77 3.06 -0.44 8.21
CA MET A 77 2.45 -0.01 9.47
C MET A 77 0.93 -0.12 9.39
N LEU A 78 0.31 0.41 8.33
CA LEU A 78 -1.14 0.35 8.15
C LEU A 78 -1.68 -1.08 8.02
N TYR A 79 -0.96 -1.95 7.32
CA TYR A 79 -1.33 -3.35 7.13
C TYR A 79 -1.19 -4.17 8.43
N ARG A 80 -0.19 -3.86 9.26
CA ARG A 80 0.05 -4.51 10.56
C ARG A 80 -0.72 -3.88 11.71
N SER A 81 -1.28 -2.69 11.53
CA SER A 81 -2.10 -2.06 12.56
C SER A 81 -3.25 -2.99 12.92
N PRO A 82 -3.43 -3.31 14.21
CA PRO A 82 -4.56 -4.09 14.65
C PRO A 82 -5.84 -3.35 14.26
N ASP A 83 -6.86 -4.11 13.85
CA ASP A 83 -8.16 -3.54 13.54
C ASP A 83 -8.66 -2.77 14.78
N SER A 84 -8.94 -1.47 14.62
CA SER A 84 -9.31 -0.56 15.70
C SER A 84 -10.65 -0.92 16.37
N GLY A 85 -11.31 -1.97 15.90
CA GLY A 85 -12.52 -2.56 16.45
C GLY A 85 -12.33 -3.67 17.50
N VAL A 86 -11.10 -4.08 17.84
CA VAL A 86 -10.90 -4.99 18.98
C VAL A 86 -10.75 -4.17 20.26
N THR A 87 -11.85 -3.60 20.74
CA THR A 87 -12.02 -3.46 22.18
C THR A 87 -12.05 -4.87 22.75
N SER A 88 -10.96 -5.27 23.41
CA SER A 88 -10.91 -6.49 24.22
C SER A 88 -12.10 -6.54 25.21
N PRO A 89 -12.59 -7.76 25.53
CA PRO A 89 -13.74 -7.98 26.41
C PRO A 89 -13.56 -7.46 27.83
#